data_AF-A0A3N1PV67-F1
#
_entry.id   AF-A0A3N1PV67-F1
#
_cell.length_a   1.000
_cell.length_b   1.000
_cell.length_c   1.000
_cell.angle_alpha   90.00
_cell.angle_beta   90.00
_cell.angle_gamma   90.00
#
_symmetry.space_group_name_H-M   'P 1'
#
loop_
_entity.id
_entity.type
_entity.pdbx_description
1 polymer ?
#
loop_
_entity_poly.entity_id
_entity_poly.type
_entity_poly.pdbx_seq_one_letter_code
_entity_poly.pdbx_strand_id
1 'polypeptide(L)'
;MDRVSRTLRAADMSGRASAFASRTAARTRLPFDFSAASLRLVDRVVNGLRQGAGDPAGVAPVLQELGAYVGEVFVRQAGARWVDFDDMTSELFRQPVGVRTSDGRAWNPLGKVVNRFELGPGESVHELFLLVPRLPKSLPLSRGTAGGLRLPAA
;
A
#
# COMPACT_ATOMS: atom_id res chain seq x y z
N MET A 1 -5.00 2.08 -29.52
CA MET A 1 -5.22 2.79 -28.24
C MET A 1 -3.88 3.27 -27.74
N ASP A 2 -3.83 4.56 -27.40
CA ASP A 2 -2.69 5.45 -27.45
C ASP A 2 -1.55 5.26 -26.43
N ARG A 3 -0.38 5.78 -26.82
CA ARG A 3 0.90 5.98 -26.14
C ARG A 3 0.86 6.78 -24.81
N VAL A 4 -0.30 6.89 -24.15
CA VAL A 4 -0.55 7.80 -23.00
C VAL A 4 -1.00 7.06 -21.74
N SER A 5 -0.70 5.76 -21.62
CA SER A 5 -0.44 5.21 -20.29
C SER A 5 0.91 5.78 -19.84
N ARG A 6 0.92 6.94 -19.18
CA ARG A 6 2.05 7.31 -18.31
C ARG A 6 2.17 6.15 -17.32
N THR A 7 3.05 5.22 -17.64
CA THR A 7 3.25 3.96 -16.92
C THR A 7 3.49 4.34 -15.48
N LEU A 8 2.53 4.04 -14.59
CA LEU A 8 2.78 4.21 -13.16
C LEU A 8 4.07 3.45 -12.87
N ARG A 9 5.05 4.11 -12.23
CA ARG A 9 6.32 3.51 -11.85
C ARG A 9 6.44 3.48 -10.36
N ALA A 10 7.04 2.42 -9.83
CA ALA A 10 7.28 2.25 -8.40
C ALA A 10 7.93 3.48 -7.76
N ALA A 11 8.91 4.08 -8.45
CA ALA A 11 9.65 5.26 -7.99
C ALA A 11 8.75 6.49 -7.72
N ASP A 12 7.62 6.61 -8.41
CA ASP A 12 6.73 7.78 -8.29
C ASP A 12 5.67 7.61 -7.19
N MET A 13 5.43 6.38 -6.72
CA MET A 13 4.22 6.06 -5.95
C MET A 13 4.21 6.67 -4.56
N SER A 14 5.34 6.66 -3.85
CA SER A 14 5.44 7.33 -2.53
C SER A 14 5.22 8.84 -2.63
N GLY A 15 5.70 9.47 -3.71
CA GLY A 15 5.45 10.89 -3.99
C GLY A 15 3.98 11.18 -4.24
N ARG A 16 3.31 10.36 -5.06
CA ARG A 16 1.86 10.48 -5.32
C ARG A 16 1.04 10.30 -4.06
N ALA A 17 1.34 9.28 -3.25
CA ALA A 17 0.66 9.01 -1.99
C ALA A 17 0.77 10.18 -1.01
N SER A 18 1.97 10.75 -0.88
CA SER A 18 2.23 11.93 -0.03
C SER A 18 1.49 13.17 -0.54
N ALA A 19 1.51 13.42 -1.86
CA ALA A 19 0.80 14.55 -2.45
C ALA A 19 -0.72 14.43 -2.26
N PHE A 20 -1.28 13.23 -2.41
CA PHE A 20 -2.70 12.97 -2.14
C PHE A 20 -3.06 13.23 -0.67
N ALA A 21 -2.28 12.68 0.28
CA ALA A 21 -2.53 12.87 1.71
C ALA A 21 -2.49 14.35 2.10
N SER A 22 -1.47 15.09 1.64
CA SER A 22 -1.34 16.53 1.90
C SER A 22 -2.49 17.34 1.33
N ARG A 23 -2.88 17.10 0.06
CA ARG A 23 -4.02 17.81 -0.56
C ARG A 23 -5.33 17.49 0.15
N THR A 24 -5.55 16.24 0.54
CA THR A 24 -6.79 15.82 1.18
C THR A 24 -6.90 16.36 2.61
N ALA A 25 -5.81 16.35 3.37
CA ALA A 25 -5.75 16.96 4.70
C ALA A 25 -6.09 18.45 4.65
N ALA A 26 -5.56 19.19 3.67
CA ALA A 26 -5.85 20.61 3.48
C ALA A 26 -7.33 20.90 3.13
N ARG A 27 -8.05 19.95 2.52
CA ARG A 27 -9.41 20.16 2.00
C ARG A 27 -10.53 19.59 2.87
N THR A 28 -10.29 18.49 3.57
CA THR A 28 -11.39 17.66 4.12
C THR A 28 -11.30 17.36 5.62
N ARG A 29 -10.19 17.74 6.29
CA ARG A 29 -9.85 17.34 7.68
C ARG A 29 -9.87 15.82 7.94
N LEU A 30 -9.93 15.00 6.89
CA LEU A 30 -9.89 13.56 7.00
C LEU A 30 -8.45 13.10 7.30
N PRO A 31 -8.22 12.26 8.33
CA PRO A 31 -6.88 11.85 8.73
C PRO A 31 -6.34 10.76 7.79
N PHE A 32 -5.77 11.19 6.66
CA PHE A 32 -4.96 10.34 5.79
C PHE A 32 -3.50 10.31 6.31
N ASP A 33 -3.30 9.72 7.49
CA ASP A 33 -2.06 9.75 8.29
C ASP A 33 -1.07 8.59 8.04
N PHE A 34 -1.40 7.71 7.11
CA PHE A 34 -0.67 6.49 6.74
C PHE A 34 -0.65 5.40 7.82
N SER A 35 -1.59 5.46 8.77
CA SER A 35 -1.83 4.37 9.71
C SER A 35 -2.58 3.21 9.05
N ALA A 36 -2.53 2.01 9.65
CA ALA A 36 -3.39 0.91 9.23
C ALA A 36 -4.89 1.25 9.40
N ALA A 37 -5.23 2.08 10.39
CA ALA A 37 -6.61 2.48 10.67
C ALA A 37 -7.19 3.39 9.57
N SER A 38 -6.37 4.22 8.93
CA SER A 38 -6.80 5.09 7.83
C SER A 38 -7.28 4.32 6.59
N LEU A 39 -6.95 3.03 6.46
CA LEU A 39 -7.49 2.17 5.40
C LEU A 39 -9.02 2.01 5.49
N ARG A 40 -9.61 2.08 6.70
CA ARG A 40 -11.08 2.12 6.85
C ARG A 40 -11.68 3.41 6.29
N LEU A 41 -10.90 4.49 6.26
CA LEU A 41 -11.32 5.75 5.66
C LEU A 41 -11.26 5.66 4.13
N VAL A 42 -10.21 5.06 3.56
CA VAL A 42 -10.16 4.72 2.13
C VAL A 42 -11.40 3.90 1.75
N ASP A 43 -11.71 2.86 2.53
CA ASP A 43 -12.85 1.99 2.29
C ASP A 43 -14.20 2.75 2.25
N ARG A 44 -14.37 3.75 3.13
CA ARG A 44 -15.54 4.63 3.18
C ARG A 44 -15.57 5.63 2.03
N VAL A 45 -14.44 6.22 1.67
CA VAL A 45 -14.33 7.17 0.55
C VAL A 45 -14.68 6.47 -0.76
N VAL A 46 -14.14 5.27 -1.01
CA VAL A 46 -14.48 4.50 -2.22
C VAL A 46 -15.97 4.17 -2.27
N ASN A 47 -16.58 3.81 -1.14
CA ASN A 47 -18.02 3.57 -1.09
C ASN A 47 -18.84 4.84 -1.38
N GLY A 48 -18.42 6.00 -0.86
CA GLY A 48 -19.04 7.29 -1.17
C GLY A 48 -18.89 7.66 -2.65
N LEU A 49 -17.71 7.43 -3.25
CA LEU A 49 -17.50 7.59 -4.68
C LEU A 49 -18.43 6.68 -5.47
N ARG A 50 -18.56 5.40 -5.12
CA ARG A 50 -19.46 4.46 -5.80
C ARG A 50 -20.93 4.91 -5.74
N GLN A 51 -21.38 5.43 -4.62
CA GLN A 51 -22.77 5.89 -4.43
C GLN A 51 -23.06 7.20 -5.16
N GLY A 52 -22.06 8.07 -5.31
CA GLY A 52 -22.18 9.37 -5.97
C GLY A 52 -21.68 9.41 -7.41
N ALA A 53 -21.08 8.33 -7.92
CA ALA A 53 -20.46 8.33 -9.23
C ALA A 53 -21.50 8.26 -10.36
N GLY A 54 -21.41 9.21 -11.28
CA GLY A 54 -21.76 9.03 -12.69
C GLY A 54 -20.64 8.29 -13.44
N ASP A 55 -20.29 8.74 -14.65
CA ASP A 55 -19.29 8.08 -15.54
C ASP A 55 -18.03 7.57 -14.80
N PRO A 56 -17.74 6.25 -14.84
CA PRO A 56 -16.54 5.63 -14.28
C PRO A 56 -15.21 6.24 -14.72
N ALA A 57 -15.14 6.86 -15.91
CA ALA A 57 -13.92 7.49 -16.39
C ALA A 57 -13.49 8.69 -15.52
N GLY A 58 -14.44 9.39 -14.92
CA GLY A 58 -14.17 10.57 -14.09
C GLY A 58 -13.53 10.26 -12.74
N VAL A 59 -13.72 9.04 -12.22
CA VAL A 59 -13.19 8.65 -10.90
C VAL A 59 -11.84 7.94 -10.96
N ALA A 60 -11.43 7.46 -12.13
CA ALA A 60 -10.19 6.68 -12.28
C ALA A 60 -8.93 7.37 -11.73
N PRO A 61 -8.70 8.69 -11.91
CA PRO A 61 -7.54 9.36 -11.32
C PRO A 61 -7.55 9.32 -9.78
N VAL A 62 -8.71 9.50 -9.15
CA VAL A 62 -8.86 9.46 -7.69
C VAL A 62 -8.64 8.05 -7.15
N LEU A 63 -9.14 7.02 -7.85
CA LEU A 63 -8.89 5.63 -7.48
C LEU A 63 -7.40 5.28 -7.53
N GLN A 64 -6.66 5.80 -8.51
CA GLN A 64 -5.20 5.64 -8.57
C GLN A 64 -4.49 6.31 -7.38
N GLU A 65 -4.89 7.53 -7.00
CA GLU A 65 -4.32 8.23 -5.85
C GLU A 65 -4.61 7.52 -4.52
N LEU A 66 -5.83 7.01 -4.36
CA LEU A 66 -6.20 6.16 -3.23
C LEU A 66 -5.40 4.85 -3.22
N GLY A 67 -5.21 4.22 -4.38
CA GLY A 67 -4.37 3.03 -4.52
C GLY A 67 -2.91 3.28 -4.13
N ALA A 68 -2.34 4.41 -4.56
CA ALA A 68 -1.02 4.84 -4.14
C ALA A 68 -0.94 5.06 -2.62
N TYR A 69 -1.96 5.70 -2.03
CA TYR A 69 -2.05 5.85 -0.58
C TYR A 69 -2.06 4.50 0.16
N VAL A 70 -2.89 3.55 -0.30
CA VAL A 70 -2.97 2.20 0.29
C VAL A 70 -1.62 1.50 0.22
N GLY A 71 -0.94 1.53 -0.93
CA GLY A 71 0.39 0.91 -1.05
C GLY A 71 1.43 1.57 -0.16
N GLU A 72 1.37 2.89 0.05
CA GLU A 72 2.26 3.60 0.96
C GLU A 72 2.01 3.21 2.43
N VAL A 73 0.77 2.90 2.82
CA VAL A 73 0.48 2.28 4.12
C VAL A 73 1.17 0.93 4.26
N PHE A 74 1.18 0.09 3.22
CA PHE A 74 1.88 -1.21 3.25
C PHE A 74 3.39 -1.01 3.42
N VAL A 75 3.97 -0.02 2.71
CA VAL A 75 5.39 0.32 2.84
C VAL A 75 5.73 0.71 4.27
N ARG A 76 4.96 1.64 4.86
CA ARG A 76 5.26 2.20 6.19
C ARG A 76 4.92 1.27 7.35
N GLN A 77 3.83 0.52 7.25
CA GLN A 77 3.29 -0.26 8.37
C GLN A 77 3.68 -1.75 8.32
N ALA A 78 4.04 -2.27 7.15
CA ALA A 78 4.42 -3.67 6.98
C ALA A 78 5.86 -3.86 6.45
N GLY A 79 6.60 -2.78 6.22
CA GLY A 79 7.96 -2.86 5.66
C GLY A 79 7.98 -3.37 4.22
N ALA A 80 6.87 -3.20 3.49
CA ALA A 80 6.84 -3.51 2.07
C ALA A 80 7.68 -2.49 1.27
N ARG A 81 7.93 -2.78 -0.01
CA ARG A 81 8.56 -1.85 -0.96
C ARG A 81 7.73 -1.74 -2.22
N TRP A 82 7.67 -0.54 -2.80
CA TRP A 82 7.13 -0.36 -4.15
C TRP A 82 7.98 -1.13 -5.16
N VAL A 83 7.31 -1.78 -6.12
CA VAL A 83 7.96 -2.54 -7.19
C VAL A 83 7.21 -2.33 -8.50
N ASP A 84 7.97 -2.21 -9.58
CA ASP A 84 7.42 -2.41 -10.91
C ASP A 84 7.17 -3.92 -11.06
N PHE A 85 6.01 -4.29 -11.57
CA PHE A 85 5.70 -5.67 -11.86
C PHE A 85 6.37 -6.08 -13.18
N ASP A 86 6.78 -7.35 -13.24
CA ASP A 86 7.15 -7.96 -14.52
C ASP A 86 5.90 -8.11 -15.41
N ASP A 87 6.10 -8.49 -16.67
CA ASP A 87 5.01 -8.57 -17.66
C ASP A 87 3.90 -9.53 -17.20
N MET A 88 4.26 -10.73 -16.74
CA MET A 88 3.32 -11.74 -16.26
C MET A 88 2.49 -11.24 -15.07
N THR A 89 3.14 -10.63 -14.07
CA THR A 89 2.46 -10.09 -12.89
C THR A 89 1.59 -8.88 -13.26
N SER A 90 2.07 -8.05 -14.18
CA SER A 90 1.33 -6.88 -14.66
C SER A 90 0.05 -7.27 -15.39
N GLU A 91 0.10 -8.32 -16.21
CA GLU A 91 -1.07 -8.88 -16.88
C GLU A 91 -2.07 -9.46 -15.89
N LEU A 92 -1.59 -10.26 -14.93
CA LEU A 92 -2.44 -10.88 -13.90
C LEU A 92 -3.14 -9.82 -13.05
N PHE A 93 -2.39 -8.81 -12.60
CA PHE A 93 -2.91 -7.77 -11.71
C PHE A 93 -3.54 -6.60 -12.45
N ARG A 94 -3.44 -6.55 -13.79
CA ARG A 94 -3.89 -5.43 -14.63
C ARG A 94 -3.41 -4.06 -14.14
N GLN A 95 -2.21 -4.05 -13.56
CA GLN A 95 -1.56 -2.88 -12.99
C GLN A 95 -0.06 -3.04 -13.21
N PRO A 96 0.70 -1.99 -13.57
CA PRO A 96 2.14 -2.09 -13.80
C PRO A 96 2.98 -2.04 -12.51
N VAL A 97 2.36 -1.69 -11.38
CA VAL A 97 3.03 -1.46 -10.09
C VAL A 97 2.23 -1.99 -8.93
N GLY A 98 2.94 -2.36 -7.87
CA GLY A 98 2.35 -2.65 -6.57
C GLY A 98 3.41 -2.68 -5.49
N VAL A 99 3.18 -3.45 -4.43
CA VAL A 99 4.10 -3.56 -3.31
C VAL A 99 4.54 -4.99 -3.09
N ARG A 100 5.79 -5.18 -2.65
CA ARG A 100 6.35 -6.48 -2.29
C ARG A 100 6.73 -6.50 -0.82
N THR A 101 6.20 -7.48 -0.10
CA THR A 101 6.48 -7.69 1.33
C THR A 101 7.83 -8.40 1.52
N SER A 102 8.34 -8.43 2.76
CA SER A 102 9.65 -9.00 3.08
C SER A 102 9.75 -10.50 2.81
N ASP A 103 8.62 -11.21 2.86
CA ASP A 103 8.47 -12.62 2.47
C ASP A 103 8.42 -12.84 0.94
N GLY A 104 8.57 -11.78 0.14
CA GLY A 104 8.65 -11.83 -1.32
C GLY A 104 7.31 -11.76 -2.05
N ARG A 105 6.18 -11.83 -1.35
CA ARG A 105 4.85 -11.78 -1.97
C ARG A 105 4.55 -10.41 -2.56
N ALA A 106 3.99 -10.39 -3.77
CA ALA A 106 3.53 -9.19 -4.46
C ALA A 106 2.05 -8.93 -4.15
N TRP A 107 1.69 -7.67 -3.96
CA TRP A 107 0.34 -7.22 -3.63
C TRP A 107 -0.05 -6.04 -4.53
N ASN A 108 -1.32 -6.01 -4.93
CA ASN A 108 -1.87 -5.02 -5.86
C ASN A 108 -2.84 -4.04 -5.16
N PRO A 109 -2.33 -3.02 -4.45
CA PRO A 109 -3.19 -2.04 -3.75
C PRO A 109 -4.01 -1.18 -4.73
N LEU A 110 -3.49 -0.88 -5.92
CA LEU A 110 -4.19 -0.11 -6.94
C LEU A 110 -5.42 -0.87 -7.46
N GLY A 111 -5.20 -2.12 -7.88
CA GLY A 111 -6.28 -2.98 -8.34
C GLY A 111 -7.28 -3.29 -7.23
N LYS A 112 -6.84 -3.43 -5.96
CA LYS A 112 -7.79 -3.65 -4.85
C LYS A 112 -8.74 -2.45 -4.67
N VAL A 113 -8.26 -1.23 -4.81
CA VAL A 113 -9.12 -0.03 -4.76
C VAL A 113 -10.10 0.01 -5.93
N VAL A 114 -9.65 -0.35 -7.14
CA VAL A 114 -10.52 -0.46 -8.32
C VAL A 114 -11.59 -1.53 -8.10
N ASN A 115 -11.21 -2.73 -7.68
CA ASN A 115 -12.13 -3.82 -7.36
C ASN A 115 -13.14 -3.40 -6.29
N ARG A 116 -12.73 -2.63 -5.28
CA ARG A 116 -13.66 -2.08 -4.27
C ARG A 116 -14.70 -1.14 -4.87
N PHE A 117 -14.28 -0.28 -5.78
CA PHE A 117 -15.20 0.60 -6.47
C PHE A 117 -16.20 -0.19 -7.33
N GLU A 118 -15.72 -1.17 -8.09
CA GLU A 118 -16.52 -1.91 -9.08
C GLU A 118 -17.38 -3.04 -8.47
N LEU A 119 -16.79 -3.84 -7.58
CA LEU A 119 -17.38 -5.06 -7.00
C LEU A 119 -17.99 -4.83 -5.62
N GLY A 120 -17.61 -3.75 -4.93
CA GLY A 120 -18.25 -3.29 -3.70
C GLY A 120 -17.53 -3.70 -2.40
N PRO A 121 -18.25 -3.72 -1.26
CA PRO A 121 -17.64 -3.73 0.08
C PRO A 121 -16.75 -4.93 0.41
N GLY A 122 -16.96 -6.10 -0.22
CA GLY A 122 -16.15 -7.31 -0.02
C GLY A 122 -14.70 -7.18 -0.48
N GLU A 123 -14.37 -6.13 -1.23
CA GLU A 123 -13.02 -5.83 -1.68
C GLU A 123 -12.33 -4.81 -0.74
N SER A 124 -12.45 -4.99 0.58
CA SER A 124 -11.83 -4.07 1.55
C SER A 124 -10.30 -4.04 1.44
N VAL A 125 -9.74 -2.81 1.39
CA VAL A 125 -8.29 -2.61 1.44
C VAL A 125 -7.75 -2.73 2.86
N HIS A 126 -8.58 -2.44 3.87
CA HIS A 126 -8.23 -2.70 5.26
C HIS A 126 -8.11 -4.21 5.51
N GLU A 127 -9.08 -5.01 5.06
CA GLU A 127 -9.01 -6.48 5.19
C GLU A 127 -7.83 -7.06 4.42
N LEU A 128 -7.55 -6.56 3.21
CA LEU A 128 -6.32 -6.93 2.49
C LEU A 128 -5.08 -6.69 3.34
N PHE A 129 -4.96 -5.53 3.99
CA PHE A 129 -3.81 -5.20 4.84
C PHE A 129 -3.68 -6.14 6.06
N LEU A 130 -4.79 -6.65 6.61
CA LEU A 130 -4.73 -7.62 7.70
C LEU A 130 -4.12 -8.96 7.29
N LEU A 131 -4.14 -9.30 6.00
CA LEU A 131 -3.52 -10.52 5.47
C LEU A 131 -2.01 -10.40 5.24
N VAL A 132 -1.46 -9.19 5.35
CA VAL A 132 -0.05 -8.91 5.07
C VAL A 132 0.83 -9.31 6.27
N PRO A 133 1.88 -10.12 6.05
CA PRO A 133 2.87 -10.39 7.08
C PRO A 133 3.54 -9.09 7.54
N ARG A 134 3.54 -8.83 8.84
CA ARG A 134 4.26 -7.69 9.42
C ARG A 134 5.67 -8.12 9.73
N LEU A 135 6.66 -7.30 9.37
CA LEU A 135 8.00 -7.48 9.87
C LEU A 135 7.93 -7.51 11.41
N PRO A 136 8.49 -8.54 12.10
CA PRO A 136 8.69 -8.44 13.53
C PRO A 136 9.46 -7.15 13.79
N LYS A 137 8.99 -6.30 14.71
CA LYS A 137 9.85 -5.24 15.24
C LYS A 137 11.13 -5.94 15.65
N SER A 138 12.28 -5.55 15.10
CA SER A 138 13.56 -6.12 15.47
C SER A 138 13.66 -6.10 16.99
N LEU A 139 13.52 -7.27 17.61
CA LEU A 139 13.87 -7.42 19.01
C LEU A 139 15.34 -7.01 19.08
N PRO A 140 15.72 -6.05 19.94
CA PRO A 140 17.13 -5.73 20.10
C PRO A 140 17.84 -7.05 20.42
N LEU A 141 18.71 -7.50 19.51
CA LEU A 141 19.57 -8.64 19.76
C LEU A 141 20.33 -8.28 21.04
N SER A 142 20.01 -8.96 22.16
CA SER A 142 20.77 -8.82 23.39
C SER A 142 22.22 -9.12 23.02
N ARG A 143 23.07 -8.09 23.08
CA ARG A 143 24.50 -8.26 22.99
C ARG A 143 24.87 -9.25 24.10
N GLY A 144 25.23 -10.46 23.70
CA GLY A 144 25.72 -11.48 24.63
C GLY A 144 26.83 -10.87 25.46
N THR A 145 26.64 -10.88 26.78
CA THR A 145 27.67 -10.65 27.76
C THR A 145 28.77 -11.69 27.53
N ALA A 146 29.83 -11.29 26.85
CA ALA A 146 31.10 -12.01 26.87
C ALA A 146 31.76 -11.78 28.24
N GLY A 147 31.20 -12.41 29.28
CA GLY A 147 31.85 -12.59 30.57
C GLY A 147 32.77 -13.80 30.47
N GLY A 148 34.08 -13.56 30.46
CA GLY A 148 35.10 -14.57 30.26
C GLY A 148 35.08 -15.68 31.30
N LEU A 149 35.02 -16.93 30.84
CA LEU A 149 35.49 -18.07 31.61
C LEU A 149 37.00 -18.20 31.39
N ARG A 150 37.79 -17.79 32.38
CA ARG A 150 39.19 -18.24 32.52
C ARG A 150 39.16 -19.68 33.04
N LEU A 151 39.75 -20.60 32.28
CA LEU A 151 40.11 -21.93 32.75
C LEU A 151 41.43 -21.83 33.55
N PRO A 152 41.58 -22.54 34.69
CA PRO A 152 42.86 -22.62 35.37
C PRO A 152 43.75 -23.64 34.66
N ALA A 153 45.02 -23.26 34.46
CA ALA A 153 46.05 -24.18 33.99
C ALA A 153 46.43 -25.16 35.11
N ALA A 154 46.59 -26.43 34.75
CA ALA A 154 47.29 -27.45 35.53
C ALA A 154 48.59 -27.80 34.80
#